data_AF-A0A937ZM99-F1
#
_entry.id   AF-A0A937ZM99-F1
#
_cell.length_a   1.000
_cell.length_b   1.000
_cell.length_c   1.000
_cell.angle_alpha   90.00
_cell.angle_beta   90.00
_cell.angle_gamma   90.00
#
_symmetry.space_group_name_H-M   'P 1'
#
loop_
_entity.id
_entity.type
_entity.pdbx_description
1 polymer ?
#
loop_
_entity_poly.entity_id
_entity_poly.type
_entity_poly.pdbx_seq_one_letter_code
_entity_poly.pdbx_strand_id
1 'polypeptide(L)' 'MGVDETLRIPGLADAVEILVDRWGIPHIYANSESDLFLAQGFNAARDRLWQIDTWRKRGLGLLAADLGPDL' A
#
# COMPACT_ATOMS: atom_id res chain seq x y z
N MET A 1 3.52 -4.87 -19.86
CA MET A 1 2.11 -5.26 -20.02
C MET A 1 1.49 -5.16 -18.66
N GLY A 2 0.66 -4.13 -18.42
CA GLY A 2 -0.12 -4.05 -17.19
C GLY A 2 -1.16 -5.16 -17.20
N VAL A 3 -1.27 -5.89 -16.10
CA VAL A 3 -2.36 -6.84 -15.93
C VAL A 3 -3.57 -6.01 -15.50
N ASP A 4 -4.63 -5.98 -16.29
CA ASP A 4 -5.90 -5.42 -15.86
C ASP A 4 -6.50 -6.35 -14.80
N GLU A 5 -6.33 -5.95 -13.55
CA GLU A 5 -6.79 -6.69 -12.38
C GLU A 5 -7.82 -5.84 -11.63
N THR A 6 -9.00 -6.41 -11.40
CA THR A 6 -10.03 -5.78 -10.56
C THR A 6 -10.08 -6.49 -9.22
N LEU A 7 -9.80 -5.73 -8.16
CA LEU A 7 -9.83 -6.23 -6.78
C LEU A 7 -11.01 -5.63 -6.03
N ARG A 8 -11.63 -6.44 -5.16
CA ARG A 8 -12.66 -5.95 -4.22
C ARG A 8 -12.00 -5.64 -2.90
N ILE A 9 -11.95 -4.35 -2.56
CA ILE A 9 -11.35 -3.87 -1.32
C ILE A 9 -12.47 -3.46 -0.35
N PRO A 10 -12.57 -4.08 0.84
CA PRO A 10 -13.51 -3.63 1.87
C PRO A 10 -13.24 -2.18 2.27
N GLY A 11 -14.31 -1.38 2.39
CA GLY A 11 -14.22 0.02 2.80
C GLY A 11 -14.20 1.05 1.67
N LEU A 12 -14.03 0.63 0.41
CA LEU A 12 -14.28 1.51 -0.74
C LEU A 12 -15.77 1.76 -0.90
N ALA A 13 -16.15 3.04 -1.02
CA ALA A 13 -17.52 3.45 -1.30
C ALA A 13 -17.83 3.51 -2.80
N ASP A 14 -16.82 3.84 -3.62
CA ASP A 14 -16.91 3.90 -5.08
C ASP A 14 -15.67 3.25 -5.75
N ALA A 15 -15.72 3.10 -7.07
CA ALA A 15 -14.61 2.56 -7.85
C ALA A 15 -13.38 3.48 -7.80
N VAL A 16 -12.20 2.86 -7.72
CA VAL A 16 -10.90 3.53 -7.77
C VAL A 16 -10.06 2.88 -8.85
N GLU A 17 -9.36 3.69 -9.64
CA GLU A 17 -8.46 3.24 -10.69
C GLU A 17 -7.01 3.56 -10.30
N ILE A 18 -6.11 2.59 -10.49
CA ILE A 18 -4.66 2.76 -10.30
C ILE A 18 -3.97 2.45 -11.62
N LEU A 19 -3.43 3.49 -12.27
CA LEU A 19 -2.67 3.37 -13.50
C LEU A 19 -1.18 3.46 -13.19
N VAL A 20 -0.43 2.41 -13.48
CA VAL A 20 1.03 2.39 -13.29
C VAL A 20 1.71 2.74 -14.61
N ASP A 21 2.52 3.80 -14.60
CA ASP A 21 3.23 4.25 -15.79
C ASP A 21 4.42 3.32 -16.13
N ARG A 22 5.14 3.66 -17.21
CA ARG A 22 6.30 2.87 -17.67
C ARG A 22 7.48 2.85 -16.68
N TRP A 23 7.51 3.75 -15.70
CA TRP A 23 8.53 3.87 -14.67
C TRP A 23 8.12 3.22 -13.35
N GLY A 24 6.92 2.61 -13.30
CA GLY A 24 6.38 2.04 -12.08
C GLY A 24 5.74 3.07 -11.15
N ILE A 25 5.43 4.27 -11.64
CA ILE A 25 4.79 5.33 -10.83
C ILE A 25 3.27 5.14 -10.89
N PRO A 26 2.59 4.95 -9.74
CA PRO A 26 1.15 4.80 -9.69
C PRO A 26 0.45 6.17 -9.71
N HIS A 27 -0.54 6.30 -10.59
CA HIS A 27 -1.49 7.40 -10.66
C HIS A 27 -2.85 6.89 -10.19
N ILE A 28 -3.39 7.46 -9.11
CA ILE A 28 -4.61 6.99 -8.46
C ILE A 28 -5.75 7.98 -8.70
N TYR A 29 -6.88 7.48 -9.18
CA TYR A 29 -8.08 8.26 -9.48
C TYR A 29 -9.26 7.73 -8.67
N ALA A 30 -9.90 8.61 -7.91
CA ALA A 30 -11.05 8.28 -7.06
C ALA A 30 -12.06 9.44 -7.04
N ASN A 31 -13.34 9.13 -6.81
CA ASN A 31 -14.41 10.12 -6.72
C ASN A 31 -14.56 10.73 -5.32
N SER A 32 -13.84 10.21 -4.31
CA SER A 32 -13.84 10.73 -2.95
C SER A 32 -12.43 10.75 -2.36
N GLU A 33 -12.16 11.71 -1.48
CA GLU A 33 -10.88 11.77 -0.77
C GLU A 33 -10.68 10.55 0.14
N SER A 34 -11.74 10.06 0.78
CA SER A 34 -11.68 8.87 1.64
C SER A 34 -11.26 7.62 0.86
N ASP A 35 -11.84 7.40 -0.32
CA ASP A 35 -11.47 6.27 -1.17
C ASP A 35 -10.05 6.44 -1.73
N LEU A 36 -9.65 7.68 -2.06
CA LEU A 36 -8.30 8.00 -2.50
C LEU A 36 -7.26 7.64 -1.44
N PHE A 37 -7.48 8.03 -0.18
CA PHE A 37 -6.56 7.71 0.92
C PHE A 37 -6.49 6.21 1.19
N LEU A 38 -7.62 5.51 1.13
CA LEU A 38 -7.67 4.07 1.29
C LEU A 38 -6.85 3.38 0.18
N ALA A 39 -7.10 3.74 -1.07
CA ALA A 39 -6.39 3.19 -2.22
C ALA A 39 -4.90 3.55 -2.22
N GLN A 40 -4.52 4.76 -1.81
CA GLN A 40 -3.12 5.14 -1.65
C GLN A 40 -2.42 4.27 -0.59
N GLY A 41 -3.09 3.98 0.53
CA GLY A 41 -2.58 3.05 1.55
C GLY A 41 -2.40 1.63 1.00
N PHE A 42 -3.40 1.14 0.26
CA PHE A 42 -3.32 -0.15 -0.43
C PHE A 42 -2.13 -0.20 -1.41
N ASN A 43 -1.99 0.81 -2.26
CA ASN A 43 -0.90 0.91 -3.23
C ASN A 43 0.48 0.98 -2.56
N ALA A 44 0.62 1.78 -1.50
CA ALA A 44 1.86 1.84 -0.72
C ALA A 44 2.21 0.50 -0.07
N ALA A 45 1.21 -0.22 0.46
CA ALA A 45 1.43 -1.55 1.02
C ALA A 45 1.83 -2.57 -0.06
N ARG A 46 1.16 -2.57 -1.23
CA ARG A 46 1.48 -3.47 -2.35
C ARG A 46 2.98 -3.49 -2.67
N ASP A 47 3.60 -2.32 -2.73
CA ASP A 47 5.00 -2.20 -3.14
C ASP A 47 5.99 -2.14 -1.96
N ARG A 48 5.55 -1.62 -0.80
CA ARG A 48 6.44 -1.25 0.32
C ARG A 48 6.01 -1.81 1.67
N LEU A 49 5.15 -2.83 1.72
CA LEU A 49 4.64 -3.39 2.99
C LEU A 49 5.77 -3.71 3.97
N TRP A 50 6.81 -4.42 3.52
CA TRP A 50 7.93 -4.79 4.37
C TRP A 50 8.65 -3.56 4.95
N GLN A 51 8.86 -2.52 4.14
CA GLN A 51 9.52 -1.28 4.59
C GLN A 51 8.66 -0.55 5.64
N ILE A 52 7.37 -0.40 5.38
CA ILE A 52 6.41 0.27 6.27
C ILE A 52 6.30 -0.50 7.60
N ASP A 53 6.11 -1.82 7.55
CA ASP A 53 5.97 -2.64 8.76
C ASP A 53 7.26 -2.67 9.58
N THR A 54 8.42 -2.77 8.93
CA THR A 54 9.72 -2.72 9.59
C THR A 54 9.92 -1.39 10.32
N TRP A 55 9.59 -0.26 9.69
CA TRP A 55 9.69 1.06 10.32
C TRP A 55 8.72 1.22 11.48
N ARG A 56 7.47 0.75 11.32
CA ARG A 56 6.48 0.72 12.41
C ARG A 56 6.99 -0.10 13.60
N LYS A 57 7.49 -1.32 13.36
CA LYS A 57 8.02 -2.19 14.42
C LYS A 57 9.26 -1.62 15.09
N ARG A 58 10.15 -0.97 14.33
CA ARG A 58 11.30 -0.24 14.90
C ARG A 58 10.86 0.87 15.84
N GLY A 59 9.88 1.69 15.42
CA GLY A 59 9.34 2.77 16.27
C GLY A 59 8.62 2.26 17.52
N LEU A 60 8.04 1.06 17.47
CA LEU A 60 7.32 0.43 18.57
C LEU A 60 8.18 -0.50 19.45
N GLY A 61 9.46 -0.71 19.13
CA GLY A 61 10.32 -1.65 19.86
C GLY A 61 9.97 -3.13 19.63
N LEU A 62 9.34 -3.47 18.51
CA LEU A 62 8.88 -4.82 18.18
C LEU A 62 9.79 -5.55 17.18
N LEU A 63 10.95 -4.98 16.86
CA LEU A 63 11.80 -5.46 15.76
C LEU A 63 12.44 -6.83 16.02
N ALA A 64 12.80 -7.11 17.27
CA ALA A 64 13.48 -8.35 17.65
C ALA A 64 12.64 -9.62 17.42
N ALA A 65 11.31 -9.50 17.36
CA ALA A 65 10.42 -10.62 17.08
C ALA A 65 10.64 -11.22 15.67
N ASP A 66 11.06 -10.40 14.70
CA ASP A 66 11.32 -10.84 13.33
C ASP A 66 12.82 -10.96 13.02
N LEU A 67 13.65 -10.09 13.61
CA LEU A 67 15.08 -9.95 13.27
C LEU A 67 16.04 -10.55 14.30
N GLY A 68 15.54 -10.99 15.46
CA GLY A 68 16.36 -11.46 16.56
C GLY A 68 16.93 -10.33 17.43
N PRO A 69 17.62 -10.68 18.54
CA PRO A 69 18.08 -9.71 19.53
C PRO A 69 19.36 -8.96 19.13
N ASP A 70 20.06 -9.41 18.10
CA ASP A 70 21.39 -8.93 17.72
C ASP A 70 21.37 -7.84 16.64
N LEU A 71 20.18 -7.44 16.19
CA LEU A 71 19.93 -6.36 15.22
C LEU A 71 19.39 -5.10 15.90
#